data_AF-A0A954YNP5-F1
#
_entry.id   AF-A0A954YNP5-F1
#
_cell.length_a   1.000
_cell.length_b   1.000
_cell.length_c   1.000
_cell.angle_alpha   90.00
_cell.angle_beta   90.00
_cell.angle_gamma   90.00
#
_symmetry.space_group_name_H-M   'P 1'
#
loop_
_entity.id
_entity.type
_entity.pdbx_description
1 polymer ?
#
loop_
_entity_poly.entity_id
_entity_poly.type
_entity_poly.pdbx_seq_one_letter_code
_entity_poly.pdbx_strand_id
1 'polypeptide(L)'
;MSVVRIVPLFLGCAFVLAATACAEPSPAPPPALVDLDKKHEVHLIYFVPQDREPTADYAEKIRVVATFVADLYRSDLTAQGFQTRGLDFAFVDGAPQVRLVRGQHRAQFYNGAPNYDRYLQIRTIKEEVLPVVGSFDDRVTVVFAETYDDGPSQFEWPGGMVALGGPNLPYGGFGLFSAWILRDEFCATTVERQIELLKDATPIEGRTALGSGRPNSPRFEFIEDGIGAVAHEIGHALGLPHDARDQQRNIMGNGFRRLRSNYLAGQPAPRAGFSPDNARILAASRYLAEDVLSDDTQPPRVRFACPKQIESGQLSVGVSVDLGEDDSVAAALIYSATHDSVVGGASLRDQTGKQAIELKLPSAEPGELKLELRVIDRGGNLAFATNKIEVVATPE
;
A
#
# COMPACT_ATOMS: atom_id res chain seq x y z
N MET A 1 66.53 -17.35 -41.32
CA MET A 1 65.25 -18.07 -41.08
C MET A 1 64.66 -17.52 -39.80
N SER A 2 63.74 -16.55 -39.90
CA SER A 2 63.01 -16.00 -38.76
C SER A 2 61.53 -16.13 -39.04
N VAL A 3 60.84 -16.92 -38.21
CA VAL A 3 59.41 -17.21 -38.33
C VAL A 3 58.66 -16.15 -37.54
N VAL A 4 57.91 -15.31 -38.25
CA VAL A 4 57.00 -14.30 -37.67
C VAL A 4 55.70 -14.99 -37.27
N ARG A 5 55.36 -14.97 -35.98
CA ARG A 5 54.05 -15.42 -35.46
C ARG A 5 53.05 -14.27 -35.58
N ILE A 6 51.97 -14.52 -36.32
CA ILE A 6 50.79 -13.65 -36.40
C ILE A 6 49.81 -14.08 -35.31
N VAL A 7 49.46 -13.15 -34.41
CA VAL A 7 48.42 -13.31 -33.38
C VAL A 7 47.13 -12.70 -33.92
N PRO A 8 45.98 -13.39 -33.89
CA PRO A 8 44.72 -12.81 -34.33
C PRO A 8 44.13 -11.92 -33.24
N LEU A 9 43.82 -10.69 -33.61
CA LEU A 9 43.12 -9.71 -32.79
C LEU A 9 41.61 -10.03 -32.83
N PHE A 10 41.07 -10.60 -31.75
CA PHE A 10 39.62 -10.77 -31.61
C PHE A 10 38.99 -9.43 -31.23
N LEU A 11 38.29 -8.82 -32.19
CA LEU A 11 37.47 -7.63 -31.98
C LEU A 11 36.15 -8.08 -31.31
N GLY A 12 36.05 -7.92 -29.99
CA GLY A 12 34.81 -8.17 -29.25
C GLY A 12 33.78 -7.06 -29.53
N CYS A 13 32.70 -7.39 -30.25
CA CYS A 13 31.52 -6.54 -30.33
C CYS A 13 30.80 -6.53 -28.98
N ALA A 14 30.98 -5.48 -28.20
CA ALA A 14 30.12 -5.18 -27.06
C ALA A 14 28.75 -4.73 -27.58
N PHE A 15 27.75 -5.60 -27.50
CA PHE A 15 26.34 -5.22 -27.64
C PHE A 15 25.96 -4.39 -26.40
N VAL A 16 26.00 -3.07 -26.53
CA VAL A 16 25.35 -2.16 -25.58
C VAL A 16 23.85 -2.25 -25.85
N LEU A 17 23.14 -3.04 -25.04
CA LEU A 17 21.69 -2.95 -24.93
C LEU A 17 21.35 -1.57 -24.36
N ALA A 18 21.03 -0.63 -25.24
CA ALA A 18 20.43 0.63 -24.85
C ALA A 18 19.07 0.31 -24.21
N ALA A 19 18.97 0.47 -22.89
CA ALA A 19 17.69 0.47 -22.21
C ALA A 19 16.88 1.64 -22.79
N THR A 20 15.91 1.33 -23.64
CA THR A 20 14.91 2.29 -24.10
C THR A 20 14.20 2.80 -22.86
N ALA A 21 14.55 4.00 -22.41
CA ALA A 21 13.77 4.72 -21.42
C ALA A 21 12.36 4.86 -21.99
N CYS A 22 11.44 4.01 -21.52
CA CYS A 22 10.03 4.16 -21.85
C CYS A 22 9.64 5.56 -21.35
N ALA A 23 9.30 6.45 -22.29
CA ALA A 23 8.82 7.77 -21.95
C ALA A 23 7.66 7.61 -20.96
N GLU A 24 7.76 8.24 -19.79
CA GLU A 24 6.70 8.15 -18.80
C GLU A 24 5.38 8.64 -19.42
N PRO A 25 4.29 7.87 -19.34
CA PRO A 25 3.03 8.27 -19.94
C PRO A 25 2.58 9.60 -19.34
N SER A 26 2.14 10.53 -20.19
CA SER A 26 1.66 11.85 -19.74
C SER A 26 0.57 11.69 -18.66
N PRO A 27 0.51 12.57 -17.65
CA PRO A 27 -0.57 12.54 -16.67
C PRO A 27 -1.92 12.57 -17.38
N ALA A 28 -2.76 11.59 -17.11
CA ALA A 28 -4.11 11.49 -17.63
C ALA A 28 -5.09 11.40 -16.45
N PRO A 29 -6.32 11.89 -16.60
CA PRO A 29 -7.36 11.61 -15.63
C PRO A 29 -7.52 10.09 -15.45
N PRO A 30 -7.75 9.62 -14.21
CA PRO A 30 -8.01 8.21 -13.99
C PRO A 30 -9.27 7.79 -14.76
N PRO A 31 -9.28 6.59 -15.37
CA PRO A 31 -10.46 6.09 -16.08
C PRO A 31 -11.59 5.82 -15.07
N ALA A 32 -12.84 5.86 -15.56
CA ALA A 32 -13.98 5.47 -14.74
C ALA A 32 -13.85 4.03 -14.24
N LEU A 33 -14.33 3.77 -13.03
CA LEU A 33 -14.43 2.42 -12.49
C LEU A 33 -15.40 1.60 -13.35
N VAL A 34 -14.97 0.38 -13.67
CA VAL A 34 -15.77 -0.61 -14.40
C VAL A 34 -15.74 -1.91 -13.60
N ASP A 35 -16.84 -2.65 -13.66
CA ASP A 35 -16.92 -3.99 -13.11
C ASP A 35 -15.96 -4.89 -13.88
N LEU A 36 -14.98 -5.49 -13.19
CA LEU A 36 -13.99 -6.37 -13.79
C LEU A 36 -14.39 -7.84 -13.72
N ASP A 37 -15.57 -8.15 -13.15
CA ASP A 37 -16.09 -9.51 -12.91
C ASP A 37 -15.06 -10.38 -12.16
N LYS A 38 -14.34 -9.79 -11.19
CA LYS A 38 -13.38 -10.53 -10.37
C LYS A 38 -14.11 -11.20 -9.20
N LYS A 39 -13.70 -12.42 -8.89
CA LYS A 39 -14.20 -13.17 -7.72
C LYS A 39 -13.89 -12.46 -6.38
N HIS A 40 -12.82 -11.70 -6.30
CA HIS A 40 -12.39 -10.99 -5.09
C HIS A 40 -12.53 -9.48 -5.31
N GLU A 41 -13.45 -8.88 -4.57
CA GLU A 41 -13.84 -7.48 -4.71
C GLU A 41 -13.55 -6.69 -3.43
N VAL A 42 -13.29 -5.40 -3.59
CA VAL A 42 -13.21 -4.46 -2.47
C VAL A 42 -14.60 -3.94 -2.11
N HIS A 43 -14.98 -4.07 -0.85
CA HIS A 43 -16.26 -3.57 -0.34
C HIS A 43 -16.12 -2.18 0.27
N LEU A 44 -16.97 -1.25 -0.17
CA LEU A 44 -17.00 0.13 0.29
C LEU A 44 -18.15 0.34 1.28
N ILE A 45 -17.82 0.78 2.49
CA ILE A 45 -18.78 1.05 3.57
C ILE A 45 -18.67 2.50 3.98
N TYR A 46 -19.82 3.17 4.13
CA TYR A 46 -19.91 4.46 4.80
C TYR A 46 -20.60 4.27 6.15
N PHE A 47 -19.87 4.52 7.23
CA PHE A 47 -20.34 4.34 8.60
C PHE A 47 -20.71 5.69 9.22
N VAL A 48 -21.97 5.84 9.61
CA VAL A 48 -22.51 7.08 10.19
C VAL A 48 -23.07 6.80 11.59
N PRO A 49 -22.49 7.38 12.65
CA PRO A 49 -23.01 7.26 14.02
C PRO A 49 -24.45 7.75 14.17
N GLN A 50 -25.10 7.35 15.26
CA GLN A 50 -26.51 7.66 15.54
C GLN A 50 -26.81 9.17 15.59
N ASP A 51 -25.85 9.98 16.04
CA ASP A 51 -26.02 11.42 16.24
C ASP A 51 -25.45 12.27 15.08
N ARG A 52 -25.22 11.65 13.92
CA ARG A 52 -24.70 12.32 12.71
C ARG A 52 -25.59 12.02 11.52
N GLU A 53 -25.57 12.92 10.55
CA GLU A 53 -26.18 12.68 9.25
C GLU A 53 -25.12 12.33 8.19
N PRO A 54 -25.47 11.51 7.19
CA PRO A 54 -24.61 11.21 6.07
C PRO A 54 -24.23 12.52 5.37
N THR A 55 -22.94 12.65 5.05
CA THR A 55 -22.47 13.72 4.18
C THR A 55 -23.20 13.66 2.83
N ALA A 56 -23.59 14.81 2.30
CA ALA A 56 -24.23 14.88 0.98
C ALA A 56 -23.33 14.26 -0.08
N ASP A 57 -23.94 13.51 -0.99
CA ASP A 57 -23.27 12.83 -2.12
C ASP A 57 -22.11 11.91 -1.69
N TYR A 58 -22.21 11.30 -0.50
CA TYR A 58 -21.15 10.43 0.03
C TYR A 58 -20.78 9.29 -0.92
N ALA A 59 -21.76 8.71 -1.62
CA ALA A 59 -21.54 7.58 -2.50
C ALA A 59 -20.72 7.99 -3.72
N GLU A 60 -21.05 9.12 -4.34
CA GLU A 60 -20.34 9.72 -5.46
C GLU A 60 -18.91 10.08 -5.07
N LYS A 61 -18.73 10.71 -3.90
CA LYS A 61 -17.41 11.07 -3.37
C LYS A 61 -16.53 9.85 -3.09
N ILE A 62 -17.09 8.83 -2.42
CA ILE A 62 -16.35 7.58 -2.16
C ILE A 62 -15.97 6.88 -3.47
N ARG A 63 -16.83 6.91 -4.49
CA ARG A 63 -16.50 6.38 -5.84
C ARG A 63 -15.36 7.16 -6.49
N VAL A 64 -15.31 8.49 -6.34
CA VAL A 64 -14.18 9.30 -6.81
C VAL A 64 -12.90 8.86 -6.10
N VAL A 65 -12.89 8.75 -4.77
CA VAL A 65 -11.73 8.26 -4.01
C VAL A 65 -11.29 6.88 -4.52
N ALA A 66 -12.22 5.94 -4.64
CA ALA A 66 -11.96 4.59 -5.15
C ALA A 66 -11.37 4.60 -6.57
N THR A 67 -11.79 5.53 -7.43
CA THR A 67 -11.28 5.70 -8.81
C THR A 67 -9.79 6.06 -8.81
N PHE A 68 -9.37 7.02 -7.98
CA PHE A 68 -7.96 7.41 -7.85
C PHE A 68 -7.11 6.28 -7.28
N VAL A 69 -7.64 5.53 -6.32
CA VAL A 69 -6.94 4.37 -5.74
C VAL A 69 -6.79 3.27 -6.78
N ALA A 70 -7.85 2.89 -7.48
CA ALA A 70 -7.81 1.84 -8.50
C ALA A 70 -6.83 2.17 -9.63
N ASP A 71 -6.82 3.43 -10.09
CA ASP A 71 -5.91 3.88 -11.13
C ASP A 71 -4.45 3.87 -10.67
N LEU A 72 -4.15 4.28 -9.43
CA LEU A 72 -2.81 4.20 -8.86
C LEU A 72 -2.27 2.76 -8.88
N TYR A 73 -3.05 1.80 -8.39
CA TYR A 73 -2.66 0.38 -8.40
C TYR A 73 -2.45 -0.14 -9.82
N ARG A 74 -3.41 0.11 -10.71
CA ARG A 74 -3.34 -0.34 -12.11
C ARG A 74 -2.16 0.26 -12.85
N SER A 75 -2.00 1.58 -12.79
CA SER A 75 -0.99 2.32 -13.54
C SER A 75 0.42 2.01 -13.07
N ASP A 76 0.66 1.95 -11.76
CA ASP A 76 1.99 1.66 -11.22
C ASP A 76 2.40 0.21 -11.49
N LEU A 77 1.50 -0.77 -11.28
CA LEU A 77 1.81 -2.18 -11.57
C LEU A 77 2.04 -2.42 -13.07
N THR A 78 1.25 -1.79 -13.93
CA THR A 78 1.46 -1.85 -15.39
C THR A 78 2.79 -1.21 -15.78
N ALA A 79 3.15 -0.06 -15.20
CA ALA A 79 4.42 0.61 -15.44
C ALA A 79 5.63 -0.24 -14.99
N GLN A 80 5.44 -1.11 -13.99
CA GLN A 80 6.43 -2.08 -13.54
C GLN A 80 6.42 -3.41 -14.34
N GLY A 81 5.58 -3.52 -15.36
CA GLY A 81 5.52 -4.67 -16.28
C GLY A 81 4.63 -5.81 -15.82
N PHE A 82 3.83 -5.64 -14.77
CA PHE A 82 2.86 -6.64 -14.33
C PHE A 82 1.55 -6.51 -15.12
N GLN A 83 0.94 -7.65 -15.43
CA GLN A 83 -0.37 -7.68 -16.06
C GLN A 83 -1.45 -7.56 -14.98
N THR A 84 -2.22 -6.47 -15.02
CA THR A 84 -3.35 -6.27 -14.11
C THR A 84 -4.39 -5.36 -14.75
N ARG A 85 -5.67 -5.63 -14.49
CA ARG A 85 -6.75 -4.68 -14.79
C ARG A 85 -7.00 -3.68 -13.66
N GLY A 86 -6.32 -3.84 -12.52
CA GLY A 86 -6.51 -3.03 -11.31
C GLY A 86 -7.37 -3.72 -10.25
N LEU A 87 -7.71 -2.96 -9.20
CA LEU A 87 -8.64 -3.38 -8.16
C LEU A 87 -10.07 -3.42 -8.71
N ASP A 88 -10.82 -4.43 -8.29
CA ASP A 88 -12.26 -4.50 -8.53
C ASP A 88 -13.04 -4.16 -7.25
N PHE A 89 -14.25 -3.66 -7.42
CA PHE A 89 -15.12 -3.27 -6.32
C PHE A 89 -16.45 -3.98 -6.47
N ALA A 90 -17.22 -4.15 -5.39
CA ALA A 90 -18.55 -4.70 -5.53
C ALA A 90 -19.45 -3.73 -6.32
N PHE A 91 -20.06 -4.15 -7.43
CA PHE A 91 -20.95 -3.32 -8.25
C PHE A 91 -22.44 -3.63 -8.02
N VAL A 92 -23.28 -2.59 -8.11
CA VAL A 92 -24.74 -2.69 -8.24
C VAL A 92 -25.21 -1.64 -9.23
N ASP A 93 -26.08 -2.03 -10.18
CA ASP A 93 -26.66 -1.15 -11.19
C ASP A 93 -25.62 -0.34 -12.00
N GLY A 94 -24.46 -0.94 -12.28
CA GLY A 94 -23.41 -0.34 -13.09
C GLY A 94 -22.52 0.68 -12.36
N ALA A 95 -22.63 0.80 -11.03
CA ALA A 95 -21.74 1.63 -10.22
C ALA A 95 -21.20 0.85 -9.00
N PRO A 96 -20.02 1.24 -8.46
CA PRO A 96 -19.54 0.65 -7.22
C PRO A 96 -20.55 0.87 -6.09
N GLN A 97 -20.87 -0.21 -5.39
CA GLN A 97 -21.78 -0.27 -4.27
C GLN A 97 -21.11 0.33 -3.04
N VAL A 98 -21.69 1.41 -2.53
CA VAL A 98 -21.33 1.99 -1.24
C VAL A 98 -22.45 1.67 -0.26
N ARG A 99 -22.18 0.85 0.75
CA ARG A 99 -23.20 0.49 1.75
C ARG A 99 -23.16 1.46 2.92
N LEU A 100 -24.27 2.14 3.17
CA LEU A 100 -24.46 2.96 4.37
C LEU A 100 -24.76 2.06 5.57
N VAL A 101 -23.96 2.17 6.62
CA VAL A 101 -24.18 1.52 7.92
C VAL A 101 -24.44 2.59 8.96
N ARG A 102 -25.57 2.46 9.66
CA ARG A 102 -25.93 3.35 10.76
C ARG A 102 -25.46 2.76 12.08
N GLY A 103 -24.62 3.52 12.78
CA GLY A 103 -24.12 3.17 14.09
C GLY A 103 -25.24 3.17 15.14
N GLN A 104 -25.16 2.25 16.11
CA GLN A 104 -26.09 2.17 17.24
C GLN A 104 -25.80 3.22 18.32
N HIS A 105 -24.59 3.76 18.32
CA HIS A 105 -24.09 4.70 19.32
C HIS A 105 -23.74 6.04 18.70
N ARG A 106 -23.46 7.01 19.57
CA ARG A 106 -23.00 8.35 19.20
C ARG A 106 -21.54 8.31 18.74
N ALA A 107 -21.10 9.31 17.96
CA ALA A 107 -19.71 9.41 17.47
C ALA A 107 -18.67 9.27 18.59
N GLN A 108 -18.95 9.85 19.77
CA GLN A 108 -18.08 9.82 20.96
C GLN A 108 -17.77 8.41 21.47
N PHE A 109 -18.71 7.47 21.33
CA PHE A 109 -18.52 6.08 21.74
C PHE A 109 -17.45 5.40 20.89
N TYR A 110 -17.46 5.65 19.57
CA TYR A 110 -16.51 5.06 18.63
C TYR A 110 -15.14 5.74 18.71
N ASN A 111 -15.11 7.08 18.64
CA ASN A 111 -13.84 7.79 18.55
C ASN A 111 -13.11 7.85 19.91
N GLY A 112 -13.78 7.58 21.04
CA GLY A 112 -13.19 7.62 22.38
C GLY A 112 -13.00 9.04 22.93
N ALA A 113 -13.74 10.02 22.41
CA ALA A 113 -13.70 11.39 22.89
C ALA A 113 -13.97 11.46 24.42
N PRO A 114 -13.30 12.37 25.14
CA PRO A 114 -12.41 13.43 24.63
C PRO A 114 -10.95 13.01 24.45
N ASN A 115 -10.55 11.79 24.85
CA ASN A 115 -9.16 11.37 24.82
C ASN A 115 -8.73 10.85 23.44
N TYR A 116 -9.69 10.37 22.67
CA TYR A 116 -9.55 9.75 21.36
C TYR A 116 -8.69 8.48 21.36
N ASP A 117 -9.24 7.37 20.88
CA ASP A 117 -8.53 6.08 20.82
C ASP A 117 -8.81 5.38 19.50
N ARG A 118 -7.79 5.36 18.63
CA ARG A 118 -7.85 4.70 17.32
C ARG A 118 -8.13 3.20 17.39
N TYR A 119 -7.63 2.52 18.43
CA TYR A 119 -7.81 1.09 18.59
C TYR A 119 -9.21 0.75 19.12
N LEU A 120 -9.76 1.63 19.97
CA LEU A 120 -11.17 1.57 20.36
C LEU A 120 -12.07 1.76 19.13
N GLN A 121 -11.76 2.75 18.29
CA GLN A 121 -12.53 3.09 17.11
C GLN A 121 -12.60 1.95 16.10
N ILE A 122 -11.45 1.36 15.74
CA ILE A 122 -11.44 0.19 14.83
C ILE A 122 -12.20 -0.99 15.42
N ARG A 123 -12.03 -1.29 16.72
CA ARG A 123 -12.70 -2.43 17.35
C ARG A 123 -14.23 -2.27 17.32
N THR A 124 -14.72 -1.12 17.79
CA THR A 124 -16.17 -0.86 17.91
C THR A 124 -16.87 -0.75 16.56
N ILE A 125 -16.24 -0.11 15.56
CA ILE A 125 -16.80 -0.03 14.21
C ILE A 125 -16.80 -1.41 13.54
N LYS A 126 -15.74 -2.22 13.71
CA LYS A 126 -15.70 -3.58 13.16
C LYS A 126 -16.85 -4.43 13.70
N GLU A 127 -17.19 -4.33 14.99
CA GLU A 127 -18.30 -5.07 15.60
C GLU A 127 -19.66 -4.77 14.94
N GLU A 128 -19.90 -3.51 14.54
CA GLU A 128 -21.16 -3.10 13.92
C GLU A 128 -21.21 -3.27 12.40
N VAL A 129 -20.04 -3.22 11.73
CA VAL A 129 -19.95 -3.45 10.29
C VAL A 129 -19.95 -4.95 9.96
N LEU A 130 -19.42 -5.81 10.84
CA LEU A 130 -19.31 -7.26 10.60
C LEU A 130 -20.64 -7.92 10.18
N PRO A 131 -21.80 -7.65 10.83
CA PRO A 131 -23.07 -8.25 10.41
C PRO A 131 -23.53 -7.86 8.99
N VAL A 132 -23.05 -6.72 8.46
CA VAL A 132 -23.41 -6.20 7.14
C VAL A 132 -22.51 -6.75 6.04
N VAL A 133 -21.23 -6.96 6.34
CA VAL A 133 -20.26 -7.50 5.38
C VAL A 133 -20.11 -9.02 5.45
N GLY A 134 -20.53 -9.63 6.56
CA GLY A 134 -20.46 -11.06 6.82
C GLY A 134 -19.13 -11.50 7.42
N SER A 135 -18.02 -11.18 6.76
CA SER A 135 -16.67 -11.50 7.22
C SER A 135 -15.67 -10.44 6.77
N PHE A 136 -14.63 -10.21 7.58
CA PHE A 136 -13.46 -9.41 7.20
C PHE A 136 -12.26 -10.26 6.79
N ASP A 137 -12.39 -11.58 6.95
CA ASP A 137 -11.32 -12.54 6.69
C ASP A 137 -11.36 -13.05 5.25
N ASP A 138 -12.49 -12.88 4.55
CA ASP A 138 -12.75 -13.37 3.17
C ASP A 138 -12.80 -12.27 2.10
N ARG A 139 -12.72 -10.99 2.53
CA ARG A 139 -12.85 -9.83 1.65
C ARG A 139 -12.11 -8.60 2.19
N VAL A 140 -11.67 -7.72 1.31
CA VAL A 140 -11.14 -6.40 1.69
C VAL A 140 -12.30 -5.44 1.90
N THR A 141 -12.40 -4.86 3.10
CA THR A 141 -13.42 -3.87 3.45
C THR A 141 -12.79 -2.53 3.77
N VAL A 142 -13.28 -1.48 3.12
CA VAL A 142 -12.86 -0.08 3.26
C VAL A 142 -14.02 0.68 3.89
N VAL A 143 -13.83 1.21 5.09
CA VAL A 143 -14.86 1.91 5.87
C VAL A 143 -14.50 3.38 6.02
N PHE A 144 -15.38 4.27 5.56
CA PHE A 144 -15.30 5.71 5.82
C PHE A 144 -16.21 6.04 7.00
N ALA A 145 -15.67 6.56 8.10
CA ALA A 145 -16.40 6.77 9.35
C ALA A 145 -16.60 8.26 9.68
N GLU A 146 -17.86 8.67 9.83
CA GLU A 146 -18.28 10.02 10.22
C GLU A 146 -18.16 10.24 11.74
N THR A 147 -16.98 9.95 12.29
CA THR A 147 -16.73 9.96 13.75
C THR A 147 -15.78 11.07 14.19
N TYR A 148 -15.34 11.94 13.28
CA TYR A 148 -14.49 13.08 13.62
C TYR A 148 -15.30 14.20 14.29
N ASP A 149 -14.62 15.05 15.05
CA ASP A 149 -15.21 16.21 15.71
C ASP A 149 -14.67 17.50 15.08
N ASP A 150 -15.49 18.56 14.98
CA ASP A 150 -15.05 19.89 14.49
C ASP A 150 -14.26 20.69 15.54
N GLY A 151 -13.94 20.08 16.69
CA GLY A 151 -13.21 20.72 17.78
C GLY A 151 -11.82 21.23 17.38
N PRO A 152 -11.21 22.08 18.22
CA PRO A 152 -9.88 22.60 17.95
C PRO A 152 -8.87 21.45 17.89
N SER A 153 -8.19 21.31 16.77
CA SER A 153 -7.01 20.45 16.62
C SER A 153 -6.01 21.12 15.69
N GLN A 154 -4.74 21.06 16.08
CA GLN A 154 -3.63 21.56 15.27
C GLN A 154 -3.44 20.74 13.98
N PHE A 155 -3.75 19.45 14.04
CA PHE A 155 -3.62 18.50 12.93
C PHE A 155 -5.00 17.99 12.54
N GLU A 156 -5.35 18.11 11.25
CA GLU A 156 -6.58 17.56 10.66
C GLU A 156 -7.81 17.69 11.59
N TRP A 157 -8.60 16.61 11.78
CA TRP A 157 -9.77 16.60 12.67
C TRP A 157 -9.61 15.60 13.82
N PRO A 158 -9.88 16.02 15.07
CA PRO A 158 -9.82 15.13 16.23
C PRO A 158 -10.86 14.00 16.11
N GLY A 159 -10.52 12.81 16.59
CA GLY A 159 -11.37 11.61 16.44
C GLY A 159 -11.50 11.10 15.00
N GLY A 160 -10.91 11.81 14.03
CA GLY A 160 -10.75 11.40 12.65
C GLY A 160 -9.33 10.94 12.40
N MET A 161 -8.99 9.73 12.82
CA MET A 161 -7.78 9.08 12.33
C MET A 161 -7.83 9.02 10.80
N VAL A 162 -6.80 9.52 10.10
CA VAL A 162 -6.79 9.55 8.62
C VAL A 162 -7.11 8.17 8.07
N ALA A 163 -6.39 7.18 8.56
CA ALA A 163 -6.40 5.84 8.03
C ALA A 163 -5.75 4.84 9.00
N LEU A 164 -6.27 3.62 9.09
CA LEU A 164 -5.63 2.46 9.72
C LEU A 164 -6.11 1.20 9.04
N GLY A 165 -5.16 0.43 8.57
CA GLY A 165 -5.31 -0.78 7.81
C GLY A 165 -4.58 -1.91 8.48
N GLY A 166 -5.13 -3.11 8.31
CA GLY A 166 -4.48 -4.33 8.74
C GLY A 166 -4.91 -5.50 7.86
N PRO A 167 -4.00 -6.43 7.55
CA PRO A 167 -4.34 -7.61 6.79
C PRO A 167 -5.11 -8.62 7.65
N ASN A 168 -6.13 -9.29 7.08
CA ASN A 168 -6.76 -10.50 7.64
C ASN A 168 -6.57 -11.62 6.60
N LEU A 169 -5.42 -12.27 6.64
CA LEU A 169 -4.90 -13.02 5.49
C LEU A 169 -5.49 -14.42 5.33
N PRO A 170 -5.45 -14.98 4.10
CA PRO A 170 -5.04 -14.35 2.84
C PRO A 170 -6.16 -13.66 2.06
N TYR A 171 -7.41 -13.78 2.51
CA TYR A 171 -8.55 -13.42 1.68
C TYR A 171 -9.14 -12.05 2.01
N GLY A 172 -8.78 -11.45 3.15
CA GLY A 172 -9.41 -10.22 3.60
C GLY A 172 -8.47 -9.20 4.21
N GLY A 173 -9.08 -8.10 4.58
CA GLY A 173 -8.40 -6.97 5.17
C GLY A 173 -9.38 -5.88 5.51
N PHE A 174 -8.96 -4.98 6.38
CA PHE A 174 -9.82 -3.93 6.86
C PHE A 174 -9.06 -2.63 6.86
N GLY A 175 -9.62 -1.61 6.20
CA GLY A 175 -9.15 -0.23 6.25
C GLY A 175 -10.24 0.66 6.82
N LEU A 176 -9.92 1.41 7.88
CA LEU A 176 -10.79 2.43 8.46
C LEU A 176 -10.23 3.81 8.16
N PHE A 177 -11.08 4.68 7.63
CA PHE A 177 -10.75 6.03 7.21
C PHE A 177 -11.71 7.01 7.85
N SER A 178 -11.22 8.19 8.19
CA SER A 178 -12.13 9.25 8.61
C SER A 178 -12.88 9.81 7.41
N ALA A 179 -14.19 10.02 7.56
CA ALA A 179 -15.01 10.62 6.52
C ALA A 179 -14.80 12.12 6.33
N TRP A 180 -13.92 12.79 7.11
CA TRP A 180 -13.59 14.20 6.87
C TRP A 180 -13.03 14.42 5.46
N ILE A 181 -12.39 13.39 4.88
CA ILE A 181 -11.90 13.42 3.50
C ILE A 181 -13.04 13.59 2.48
N LEU A 182 -14.29 13.27 2.86
CA LEU A 182 -15.49 13.40 2.03
C LEU A 182 -16.16 14.78 2.14
N ARG A 183 -15.59 15.72 2.91
CA ARG A 183 -16.08 17.11 2.93
C ARG A 183 -15.88 17.74 1.56
N ASP A 184 -16.78 18.65 1.16
CA ASP A 184 -16.72 19.35 -0.13
C ASP A 184 -15.41 20.13 -0.35
N GLU A 185 -14.75 20.47 0.76
CA GLU A 185 -13.44 21.10 0.80
C GLU A 185 -12.33 20.19 0.24
N PHE A 186 -12.47 18.87 0.30
CA PHE A 186 -11.41 17.89 -0.03
C PHE A 186 -11.80 16.87 -1.09
N CYS A 187 -13.10 16.54 -1.18
CA CYS A 187 -13.59 15.56 -2.15
C CYS A 187 -14.77 16.10 -2.97
N ALA A 188 -14.61 16.01 -4.28
CA ALA A 188 -15.62 16.30 -5.26
C ALA A 188 -16.43 15.06 -5.64
N THR A 189 -17.55 15.28 -6.31
CA THR A 189 -18.42 14.22 -6.84
C THR A 189 -18.01 13.73 -8.23
N THR A 190 -17.03 14.38 -8.86
CA THR A 190 -16.48 13.97 -10.17
C THR A 190 -14.95 13.99 -10.18
N VAL A 191 -14.36 13.15 -11.03
CA VAL A 191 -12.90 13.04 -11.21
C VAL A 191 -12.30 14.35 -11.70
N GLU A 192 -12.93 15.00 -12.67
CA GLU A 192 -12.45 16.26 -13.25
C GLU A 192 -12.37 17.35 -12.18
N ARG A 193 -13.40 17.45 -11.35
CA ARG A 193 -13.41 18.43 -10.26
C ARG A 193 -12.40 18.08 -9.17
N GLN A 194 -12.19 16.79 -8.89
CA GLN A 194 -11.17 16.35 -7.95
C GLN A 194 -9.76 16.72 -8.42
N ILE A 195 -9.47 16.60 -9.72
CA ILE A 195 -8.19 17.03 -10.32
C ILE A 195 -7.99 18.54 -10.13
N GLU A 196 -9.04 19.35 -10.25
CA GLU A 196 -8.93 20.79 -9.95
C GLU A 196 -8.64 21.06 -8.47
N LEU A 197 -9.23 20.28 -7.54
CA LEU A 197 -8.92 20.40 -6.11
C LEU A 197 -7.46 20.01 -5.79
N LEU A 198 -6.88 19.04 -6.52
CA LEU A 198 -5.45 18.69 -6.38
C LEU A 198 -4.50 19.81 -6.82
N LYS A 199 -4.99 20.81 -7.57
CA LYS A 199 -4.22 22.02 -7.94
C LYS A 199 -4.40 23.14 -6.92
N ASP A 200 -5.36 23.03 -6.02
CA ASP A 200 -5.77 24.11 -5.15
C ASP A 200 -4.80 24.27 -3.96
N ALA A 201 -4.00 25.33 -4.01
CA ALA A 201 -3.05 25.71 -2.98
C ALA A 201 -3.65 26.63 -1.88
N THR A 202 -4.97 26.81 -1.85
CA THR A 202 -5.64 27.61 -0.81
C THR A 202 -5.34 27.04 0.58
N PRO A 203 -4.76 27.83 1.49
CA PRO A 203 -4.48 27.40 2.86
C PRO A 203 -5.74 27.06 3.64
N ILE A 204 -5.69 26.02 4.47
CA ILE A 204 -6.72 25.74 5.48
C ILE A 204 -6.28 26.38 6.80
N GLU A 205 -6.85 27.54 7.11
CA GLU A 205 -6.44 28.34 8.27
C GLU A 205 -6.53 27.56 9.59
N GLY A 206 -5.47 27.66 10.40
CA GLY A 206 -5.38 27.04 11.72
C GLY A 206 -5.16 25.53 11.73
N ARG A 207 -5.04 24.88 10.56
CA ARG A 207 -4.85 23.43 10.43
C ARG A 207 -3.51 23.10 9.79
N THR A 208 -2.97 21.94 10.17
CA THR A 208 -1.75 21.36 9.63
C THR A 208 -2.11 20.01 9.00
N ALA A 209 -1.77 19.82 7.73
CA ALA A 209 -1.77 18.51 7.09
C ALA A 209 -0.60 17.70 7.65
N LEU A 210 -0.83 16.46 8.07
CA LEU A 210 0.17 15.61 8.73
C LEU A 210 1.45 15.48 7.92
N GLY A 211 1.32 15.42 6.59
CA GLY A 211 2.44 15.29 5.66
C GLY A 211 3.39 16.48 5.60
N SER A 212 2.92 17.67 5.96
CA SER A 212 3.65 18.93 5.79
C SER A 212 4.26 19.46 7.07
N GLY A 213 3.68 19.11 8.22
CA GLY A 213 4.11 19.59 9.54
C GLY A 213 4.04 21.10 9.74
N ARG A 214 3.40 21.85 8.83
CA ARG A 214 3.29 23.32 8.89
C ARG A 214 1.85 23.79 9.08
N PRO A 215 1.59 24.82 9.91
CA PRO A 215 0.28 25.45 9.97
C PRO A 215 -0.14 26.06 8.63
N ASN A 216 -1.45 26.14 8.40
CA ASN A 216 -2.06 26.68 7.19
C ASN A 216 -1.61 25.92 5.94
N SER A 217 -1.57 24.59 6.03
CA SER A 217 -1.26 23.73 4.88
C SER A 217 -2.22 24.01 3.72
N PRO A 218 -1.73 24.03 2.46
CA PRO A 218 -2.60 24.10 1.30
C PRO A 218 -3.56 22.91 1.25
N ARG A 219 -4.76 23.14 0.72
CA ARG A 219 -5.83 22.14 0.57
C ARG A 219 -5.37 20.86 -0.10
N PHE A 220 -4.55 20.94 -1.15
CA PHE A 220 -4.07 19.73 -1.84
C PHE A 220 -3.30 18.77 -0.91
N GLU A 221 -2.59 19.26 0.12
CA GLU A 221 -1.86 18.39 1.06
C GLU A 221 -2.81 17.55 1.90
N PHE A 222 -3.96 18.09 2.29
CA PHE A 222 -5.01 17.32 2.98
C PHE A 222 -5.63 16.26 2.06
N ILE A 223 -5.78 16.57 0.77
CA ILE A 223 -6.31 15.61 -0.21
C ILE A 223 -5.30 14.48 -0.42
N GLU A 224 -4.00 14.79 -0.49
CA GLU A 224 -2.94 13.78 -0.59
C GLU A 224 -2.82 12.93 0.68
N ASP A 225 -2.91 13.54 1.86
CA ASP A 225 -2.97 12.82 3.14
C ASP A 225 -4.22 11.91 3.20
N GLY A 226 -5.37 12.38 2.72
CA GLY A 226 -6.62 11.59 2.72
C GLY A 226 -6.65 10.47 1.68
N ILE A 227 -6.72 10.81 0.38
CA ILE A 227 -6.86 9.84 -0.72
C ILE A 227 -5.61 8.95 -0.81
N GLY A 228 -4.43 9.53 -0.61
CA GLY A 228 -3.18 8.76 -0.60
C GLY A 228 -3.14 7.75 0.54
N ALA A 229 -3.59 8.12 1.74
CA ALA A 229 -3.66 7.16 2.84
C ALA A 229 -4.69 6.05 2.58
N VAL A 230 -5.78 6.31 1.84
CA VAL A 230 -6.68 5.24 1.39
C VAL A 230 -5.93 4.18 0.57
N ALA A 231 -5.08 4.60 -0.35
CA ALA A 231 -4.24 3.67 -1.11
C ALA A 231 -3.23 2.92 -0.23
N HIS A 232 -2.63 3.61 0.75
CA HIS A 232 -1.68 3.04 1.71
C HIS A 232 -2.31 1.93 2.56
N GLU A 233 -3.45 2.19 3.19
CA GLU A 233 -4.08 1.21 4.07
C GLU A 233 -4.72 0.04 3.31
N ILE A 234 -5.19 0.26 2.09
CA ILE A 234 -5.56 -0.87 1.21
C ILE A 234 -4.32 -1.72 0.93
N GLY A 235 -3.13 -1.13 0.83
CA GLY A 235 -1.87 -1.87 0.70
C GLY A 235 -1.63 -2.76 1.92
N HIS A 236 -1.88 -2.25 3.12
CA HIS A 236 -1.85 -3.06 4.35
C HIS A 236 -2.90 -4.17 4.35
N ALA A 237 -4.13 -3.87 3.94
CA ALA A 237 -5.19 -4.88 3.81
C ALA A 237 -4.80 -6.00 2.82
N LEU A 238 -4.02 -5.68 1.79
CA LEU A 238 -3.47 -6.63 0.81
C LEU A 238 -2.14 -7.27 1.25
N GLY A 239 -1.74 -7.10 2.51
CA GLY A 239 -0.58 -7.79 3.10
C GLY A 239 0.75 -7.09 2.91
N LEU A 240 0.78 -5.83 2.47
CA LEU A 240 2.02 -5.06 2.39
C LEU A 240 2.44 -4.50 3.76
N PRO A 241 3.74 -4.50 4.10
CA PRO A 241 4.28 -3.73 5.20
C PRO A 241 4.67 -2.32 4.76
N HIS A 242 5.10 -1.49 5.71
CA HIS A 242 5.70 -0.21 5.38
C HIS A 242 6.99 -0.36 4.56
N ASP A 243 7.26 0.60 3.67
CA ASP A 243 8.47 0.69 2.86
C ASP A 243 9.04 2.11 2.84
N ALA A 244 9.96 2.35 3.75
CA ALA A 244 10.60 3.64 3.96
C ALA A 244 11.80 3.92 3.03
N ARG A 245 12.16 3.00 2.12
CA ARG A 245 13.39 3.09 1.32
C ARG A 245 13.39 4.29 0.37
N ASP A 246 12.22 4.66 -0.15
CA ASP A 246 12.01 5.86 -0.95
C ASP A 246 10.73 6.56 -0.48
N GLN A 247 10.87 7.46 0.48
CA GLN A 247 9.77 8.24 1.07
C GLN A 247 9.09 9.19 0.09
N GLN A 248 9.68 9.42 -1.09
CA GLN A 248 9.11 10.29 -2.12
C GLN A 248 8.26 9.53 -3.12
N ARG A 249 8.56 8.24 -3.33
CA ARG A 249 7.85 7.36 -4.28
C ARG A 249 6.91 6.40 -3.59
N ASN A 250 7.39 5.69 -2.57
CA ASN A 250 6.73 4.49 -2.07
C ASN A 250 5.44 4.82 -1.33
N ILE A 251 4.31 4.32 -1.85
CA ILE A 251 2.98 4.46 -1.23
C ILE A 251 2.96 3.87 0.17
N MET A 252 3.65 2.75 0.41
CA MET A 252 3.78 2.15 1.75
C MET A 252 4.78 2.89 2.67
N GLY A 253 5.37 3.99 2.22
CA GLY A 253 6.06 4.97 3.06
C GLY A 253 5.27 6.28 3.07
N ASN A 254 5.94 7.41 2.88
CA ASN A 254 5.31 8.72 2.78
C ASN A 254 5.00 9.14 1.32
N GLY A 255 5.25 8.29 0.33
CA GLY A 255 5.07 8.63 -1.10
C GLY A 255 3.62 8.91 -1.47
N PHE A 256 2.65 8.38 -0.72
CA PHE A 256 1.22 8.66 -0.94
C PHE A 256 0.86 10.14 -0.78
N ARG A 257 1.68 10.90 -0.04
CA ARG A 257 1.57 12.36 0.11
C ARG A 257 2.01 13.16 -1.11
N ARG A 258 2.36 12.47 -2.19
CA ARG A 258 2.72 13.05 -3.48
C ARG A 258 1.81 12.55 -4.59
N LEU A 259 0.61 12.07 -4.25
CA LEU A 259 -0.36 11.50 -5.20
C LEU A 259 -0.62 12.43 -6.40
N ARG A 260 -0.57 13.76 -6.22
CA ARG A 260 -0.78 14.71 -7.32
C ARG A 260 0.28 14.61 -8.42
N SER A 261 1.46 14.09 -8.12
CA SER A 261 2.53 13.86 -9.11
C SER A 261 2.14 12.89 -10.22
N ASN A 262 1.14 12.04 -9.97
CA ASN A 262 0.63 11.09 -10.95
C ASN A 262 -0.35 11.74 -11.93
N TYR A 263 -1.04 12.80 -11.51
CA TYR A 263 -2.19 13.36 -12.23
C TYR A 263 -1.96 14.77 -12.77
N LEU A 264 -0.95 15.49 -12.28
CA LEU A 264 -0.64 16.86 -12.70
C LEU A 264 0.63 16.90 -13.54
N ALA A 265 0.58 17.63 -14.67
CA ALA A 265 1.74 17.90 -15.50
C ALA A 265 2.76 18.79 -14.79
N GLY A 266 4.05 18.59 -15.09
CA GLY A 266 5.15 19.41 -14.55
C GLY A 266 5.48 19.16 -13.09
N GLN A 267 4.92 18.12 -12.46
CA GLN A 267 5.31 17.72 -11.10
C GLN A 267 6.70 17.06 -11.12
N PRO A 268 7.53 17.29 -10.09
CA PRO A 268 8.83 16.65 -10.00
C PRO A 268 8.66 15.14 -9.82
N ALA A 269 9.51 14.37 -10.51
CA ALA A 269 9.68 12.94 -10.26
C ALA A 269 10.18 12.68 -8.81
N PRO A 270 10.08 11.44 -8.31
CA PRO A 270 9.33 10.32 -8.89
C PRO A 270 7.81 10.47 -8.70
N ARG A 271 7.04 9.76 -9.53
CA ARG A 271 5.61 9.51 -9.30
C ARG A 271 5.41 8.66 -8.06
N ALA A 272 4.28 8.83 -7.38
CA ALA A 272 3.89 7.99 -6.26
C ALA A 272 3.52 6.58 -6.78
N GLY A 273 4.06 5.52 -6.16
CA GLY A 273 3.88 4.13 -6.59
C GLY A 273 4.43 3.13 -5.58
N PHE A 274 4.41 1.84 -5.90
CA PHE A 274 4.91 0.77 -5.02
C PHE A 274 6.37 0.48 -5.30
N SER A 275 7.16 0.13 -4.28
CA SER A 275 8.49 -0.43 -4.51
C SER A 275 8.40 -1.72 -5.33
N PRO A 276 9.47 -2.11 -6.05
CA PRO A 276 9.47 -3.36 -6.82
C PRO A 276 9.12 -4.60 -5.97
N ASP A 277 9.51 -4.63 -4.70
CA ASP A 277 9.22 -5.77 -3.83
C ASP A 277 7.75 -5.79 -3.41
N ASN A 278 7.16 -4.65 -3.05
CA ASN A 278 5.73 -4.55 -2.77
C ASN A 278 4.88 -4.86 -4.02
N ALA A 279 5.30 -4.36 -5.19
CA ALA A 279 4.62 -4.60 -6.45
C ALA A 279 4.59 -6.10 -6.81
N ARG A 280 5.64 -6.86 -6.52
CA ARG A 280 5.64 -8.33 -6.71
C ARG A 280 4.63 -9.04 -5.81
N ILE A 281 4.49 -8.60 -4.55
CA ILE A 281 3.47 -9.16 -3.64
C ILE A 281 2.07 -8.83 -4.16
N LEU A 282 1.82 -7.58 -4.53
CA LEU A 282 0.53 -7.17 -5.10
C LEU A 282 0.19 -7.89 -6.41
N ALA A 283 1.17 -8.09 -7.29
CA ALA A 283 1.00 -8.74 -8.58
C ALA A 283 0.69 -10.24 -8.48
N ALA A 284 0.82 -10.84 -7.29
CA ALA A 284 0.37 -12.20 -7.01
C ALA A 284 -0.89 -12.25 -6.12
N SER A 285 -1.41 -11.09 -5.69
CA SER A 285 -2.62 -11.00 -4.87
C SER A 285 -3.86 -11.39 -5.65
N ARG A 286 -4.80 -12.08 -4.98
CA ARG A 286 -6.10 -12.49 -5.53
C ARG A 286 -6.96 -11.34 -6.09
N TYR A 287 -6.68 -10.11 -5.63
CA TYR A 287 -7.41 -8.90 -6.02
C TYR A 287 -6.87 -8.27 -7.30
N LEU A 288 -5.60 -8.51 -7.63
CA LEU A 288 -4.87 -7.75 -8.66
C LEU A 288 -4.32 -8.63 -9.78
N ALA A 289 -3.90 -9.85 -9.45
CA ALA A 289 -3.40 -10.81 -10.42
C ALA A 289 -4.54 -11.32 -11.31
N GLU A 290 -4.23 -11.55 -12.59
CA GLU A 290 -5.18 -12.08 -13.57
C GLU A 290 -5.04 -13.60 -13.75
N ASP A 291 -3.91 -14.19 -13.34
CA ASP A 291 -3.57 -15.61 -13.48
C ASP A 291 -3.57 -16.38 -12.14
N VAL A 292 -4.42 -15.95 -11.19
CA VAL A 292 -4.52 -16.55 -9.84
C VAL A 292 -4.98 -17.99 -9.90
N LEU A 293 -4.25 -18.88 -9.23
CA LEU A 293 -4.65 -20.27 -9.03
C LEU A 293 -5.71 -20.37 -7.92
N SER A 294 -6.96 -20.03 -8.25
CA SER A 294 -8.01 -19.80 -7.26
C SER A 294 -8.43 -21.01 -6.42
N ASP A 295 -8.08 -22.22 -6.87
CA ASP A 295 -8.33 -23.48 -6.16
C ASP A 295 -7.29 -23.76 -5.07
N ASP A 296 -6.13 -23.09 -5.14
CA ASP A 296 -5.12 -23.17 -4.10
C ASP A 296 -5.49 -22.23 -2.96
N THR A 297 -5.76 -22.81 -1.79
CA THR A 297 -6.18 -22.09 -0.58
C THR A 297 -5.16 -22.24 0.55
N GLN A 298 -4.01 -22.87 0.29
CA GLN A 298 -3.05 -23.23 1.32
C GLN A 298 -1.86 -22.27 1.28
N PRO A 299 -1.51 -21.60 2.39
CA PRO A 299 -0.31 -20.78 2.45
C PRO A 299 0.96 -21.59 2.13
N PRO A 300 1.95 -21.00 1.45
CA PRO A 300 3.18 -21.69 1.10
C PRO A 300 3.98 -22.03 2.36
N ARG A 301 4.68 -23.17 2.34
CA ARG A 301 5.51 -23.62 3.47
C ARG A 301 6.94 -23.18 3.28
N VAL A 302 7.35 -22.18 4.05
CA VAL A 302 8.69 -21.60 3.93
C VAL A 302 9.50 -21.73 5.22
N ARG A 303 10.82 -21.90 5.09
CA ARG A 303 11.76 -21.72 6.20
C ARG A 303 12.65 -20.52 5.91
N PHE A 304 12.76 -19.66 6.90
CA PHE A 304 13.59 -18.47 6.84
C PHE A 304 14.84 -18.70 7.69
N ALA A 305 16.01 -18.44 7.14
CA ALA A 305 17.28 -18.53 7.84
C ALA A 305 18.08 -17.24 7.69
N CYS A 306 18.56 -16.74 8.83
CA CYS A 306 19.41 -15.56 8.93
C CYS A 306 20.71 -15.92 9.65
N PRO A 307 21.80 -15.15 9.47
CA PRO A 307 22.93 -15.25 10.37
C PRO A 307 22.51 -14.91 11.80
N LYS A 308 23.15 -15.53 12.78
CA LYS A 308 22.84 -15.27 14.21
C LYS A 308 23.28 -13.89 14.64
N GLN A 309 24.41 -13.42 14.09
CA GLN A 309 25.05 -12.17 14.44
C GLN A 309 25.55 -11.45 13.18
N ILE A 310 25.53 -10.12 13.21
CA ILE A 310 26.18 -9.22 12.25
C ILE A 310 26.90 -8.11 13.00
N GLU A 311 27.86 -7.45 12.35
CA GLU A 311 28.58 -6.33 12.93
C GLU A 311 27.78 -5.02 12.80
N SER A 312 27.95 -4.11 13.77
CA SER A 312 27.43 -2.75 13.71
C SER A 312 27.92 -2.04 12.46
N GLY A 313 27.04 -1.28 11.81
CA GLY A 313 27.35 -0.58 10.56
C GLY A 313 27.42 -1.48 9.31
N GLN A 314 27.21 -2.79 9.43
CA GLN A 314 27.08 -3.67 8.27
C GLN A 314 25.84 -3.31 7.43
N LEU A 315 26.05 -3.05 6.14
CA LEU A 315 25.01 -2.55 5.23
C LEU A 315 24.33 -3.64 4.38
N SER A 316 24.89 -4.85 4.34
CA SER A 316 24.25 -5.98 3.66
C SER A 316 24.30 -7.26 4.46
N VAL A 317 23.25 -8.07 4.37
CA VAL A 317 23.17 -9.38 5.02
C VAL A 317 22.60 -10.40 4.07
N GLY A 318 23.28 -11.54 3.93
CA GLY A 318 22.76 -12.69 3.19
C GLY A 318 21.77 -13.47 4.05
N VAL A 319 20.56 -13.66 3.54
CA VAL A 319 19.55 -14.53 4.14
C VAL A 319 19.19 -15.65 3.18
N SER A 320 18.62 -16.74 3.70
CA SER A 320 18.14 -17.84 2.88
C SER A 320 16.67 -18.12 3.13
N VAL A 321 15.93 -18.35 2.05
CA VAL A 321 14.55 -18.80 2.05
C VAL A 321 14.52 -20.20 1.45
N ASP A 322 14.03 -21.18 2.20
CA ASP A 322 13.84 -22.56 1.76
C ASP A 322 12.36 -22.76 1.44
N LEU A 323 12.05 -22.94 0.16
CA LEU A 323 10.71 -23.17 -0.37
C LEU A 323 10.31 -24.65 -0.32
N GLY A 324 11.23 -25.54 0.06
CA GLY A 324 11.02 -26.98 -0.06
C GLY A 324 10.77 -27.39 -1.51
N GLU A 325 9.70 -28.17 -1.73
CA GLU A 325 9.26 -28.65 -3.04
C GLU A 325 8.10 -27.83 -3.61
N ASP A 326 7.75 -26.69 -2.98
CA ASP A 326 6.65 -25.84 -3.40
C ASP A 326 7.08 -24.93 -4.57
N ASP A 327 6.61 -25.24 -5.77
CA ASP A 327 6.87 -24.47 -6.99
C ASP A 327 5.79 -23.41 -7.26
N SER A 328 4.79 -23.29 -6.37
CA SER A 328 3.71 -22.31 -6.49
C SER A 328 4.13 -20.91 -5.99
N VAL A 329 5.28 -20.79 -5.32
CA VAL A 329 5.72 -19.53 -4.72
C VAL A 329 6.02 -18.48 -5.79
N ALA A 330 5.39 -17.32 -5.69
CA ALA A 330 5.54 -16.24 -6.65
C ALA A 330 6.63 -15.24 -6.23
N ALA A 331 6.61 -14.78 -4.97
CA ALA A 331 7.51 -13.75 -4.50
C ALA A 331 7.77 -13.80 -3.00
N ALA A 332 8.92 -13.27 -2.59
CA ALA A 332 9.29 -13.02 -1.21
C ALA A 332 9.61 -11.55 -0.99
N LEU A 333 9.25 -11.07 0.20
CA LEU A 333 9.55 -9.73 0.70
C LEU A 333 10.08 -9.86 2.13
N ILE A 334 11.13 -9.11 2.45
CA ILE A 334 11.72 -9.08 3.79
C ILE A 334 11.54 -7.68 4.38
N TYR A 335 10.89 -7.64 5.53
CA TYR A 335 10.60 -6.45 6.31
C TYR A 335 11.43 -6.45 7.59
N SER A 336 11.97 -5.28 7.97
CA SER A 336 12.63 -5.07 9.25
C SER A 336 11.67 -4.36 10.20
N ALA A 337 11.19 -5.07 11.22
CA ALA A 337 10.33 -4.48 12.24
C ALA A 337 11.07 -3.46 13.12
N THR A 338 12.40 -3.57 13.21
CA THR A 338 13.25 -2.60 13.91
C THR A 338 13.27 -1.25 13.20
N HIS A 339 13.25 -1.25 11.86
CA HIS A 339 13.34 -0.03 11.04
C HIS A 339 12.01 0.41 10.44
N ASP A 340 10.94 -0.35 10.67
CA ASP A 340 9.62 -0.14 10.07
C ASP A 340 9.69 0.01 8.53
N SER A 341 10.44 -0.88 7.87
CA SER A 341 10.65 -0.81 6.42
C SER A 341 10.99 -2.15 5.79
N VAL A 342 10.56 -2.33 4.53
CA VAL A 342 11.13 -3.32 3.62
C VAL A 342 12.65 -3.11 3.52
N VAL A 343 13.41 -4.21 3.56
CA VAL A 343 14.88 -4.25 3.43
C VAL A 343 15.36 -5.13 2.27
N GLY A 344 14.44 -5.85 1.62
CA GLY A 344 14.72 -6.61 0.41
C GLY A 344 13.55 -7.46 -0.03
N GLY A 345 13.74 -8.17 -1.14
CA GLY A 345 12.75 -9.07 -1.71
C GLY A 345 13.30 -9.74 -2.97
N ALA A 346 12.60 -10.76 -3.44
CA ALA A 346 12.96 -11.49 -4.65
C ALA A 346 11.71 -12.01 -5.36
N SER A 347 11.79 -12.09 -6.69
CA SER A 347 10.89 -12.97 -7.44
C SER A 347 11.32 -14.40 -7.21
N LEU A 348 10.38 -15.25 -6.86
CA LEU A 348 10.60 -16.68 -6.61
C LEU A 348 9.83 -17.55 -7.61
N ARG A 349 9.09 -16.94 -8.54
CA ARG A 349 8.39 -17.61 -9.62
C ARG A 349 9.30 -18.61 -10.33
N ASP A 350 8.81 -19.83 -10.48
CA ASP A 350 9.48 -20.96 -11.12
C ASP A 350 10.79 -21.41 -10.42
N GLN A 351 10.98 -21.06 -9.15
CA GLN A 351 12.10 -21.51 -8.32
C GLN A 351 11.64 -22.51 -7.26
N THR A 352 12.54 -23.42 -6.90
CA THR A 352 12.32 -24.41 -5.82
C THR A 352 13.55 -24.49 -4.91
N GLY A 353 13.42 -25.15 -3.76
CA GLY A 353 14.52 -25.34 -2.82
C GLY A 353 15.00 -24.06 -2.15
N LYS A 354 16.32 -23.97 -1.90
CA LYS A 354 16.93 -22.86 -1.15
C LYS A 354 17.35 -21.73 -2.07
N GLN A 355 16.84 -20.54 -1.77
CA GLN A 355 17.20 -19.30 -2.43
C GLN A 355 17.98 -18.40 -1.48
N ALA A 356 19.04 -17.77 -1.98
CA ALA A 356 19.82 -16.80 -1.24
C ALA A 356 19.39 -15.39 -1.66
N ILE A 357 19.12 -14.53 -0.69
CA ILE A 357 18.70 -13.15 -0.91
C ILE A 357 19.67 -12.24 -0.15
N GLU A 358 20.27 -11.29 -0.85
CA GLU A 358 21.06 -10.24 -0.22
C GLU A 358 20.14 -9.09 0.17
N LEU A 359 20.09 -8.76 1.46
CA LEU A 359 19.33 -7.64 1.99
C LEU A 359 20.23 -6.41 2.07
N LYS A 360 19.66 -5.23 1.80
CA LYS A 360 20.30 -3.95 2.06
C LYS A 360 19.69 -3.37 3.32
N LEU A 361 20.50 -3.25 4.37
CA LEU A 361 20.05 -2.73 5.65
C LEU A 361 20.38 -1.23 5.74
N PRO A 362 19.53 -0.44 6.42
CA PRO A 362 20.00 0.79 7.07
C PRO A 362 21.17 0.45 8.00
N SER A 363 22.00 1.44 8.36
CA SER A 363 23.08 1.24 9.33
C SER A 363 22.55 0.51 10.57
N ALA A 364 23.03 -0.71 10.79
CA ALA A 364 22.58 -1.53 11.90
C ALA A 364 23.25 -1.05 13.18
N GLU A 365 22.44 -0.56 14.13
CA GLU A 365 22.89 -0.18 15.46
C GLU A 365 22.95 -1.41 16.38
N PRO A 366 23.84 -1.43 17.40
CA PRO A 366 23.93 -2.54 18.34
C PRO A 366 22.57 -2.85 18.99
N GLY A 367 22.19 -4.13 18.99
CA GLY A 367 20.90 -4.58 19.51
C GLY A 367 20.26 -5.72 18.72
N GLU A 368 18.94 -5.84 18.80
CA GLU A 368 18.18 -6.89 18.11
C GLU A 368 17.56 -6.36 16.80
N LEU A 369 17.99 -6.92 15.68
CA LEU A 369 17.37 -6.71 14.37
C LEU A 369 16.31 -7.79 14.13
N LYS A 370 15.03 -7.40 14.17
CA LYS A 370 13.90 -8.28 13.86
C LYS A 370 13.59 -8.23 12.37
N LEU A 371 13.64 -9.39 11.72
CA LEU A 371 13.29 -9.56 10.31
C LEU A 371 12.03 -10.43 10.18
N GLU A 372 11.15 -10.03 9.29
CA GLU A 372 9.94 -10.76 8.90
C GLU A 372 10.00 -11.05 7.40
N LEU A 373 9.96 -12.32 7.05
CA LEU A 373 9.77 -12.80 5.69
C LEU A 373 8.26 -12.91 5.43
N ARG A 374 7.81 -12.28 4.35
CA ARG A 374 6.48 -12.47 3.75
C ARG A 374 6.67 -13.18 2.42
N VAL A 375 5.95 -14.28 2.21
CA VAL A 375 5.98 -15.03 0.95
C VAL A 375 4.57 -15.16 0.43
N ILE A 376 4.38 -14.89 -0.85
CA ILE A 376 3.11 -15.08 -1.54
C ILE A 376 3.27 -16.14 -2.63
N ASP A 377 2.29 -17.03 -2.73
CA ASP A 377 2.17 -18.00 -3.82
C ASP A 377 1.33 -17.46 -5.00
N ARG A 378 1.19 -18.26 -6.04
CA ARG A 378 0.37 -17.97 -7.23
C ARG A 378 -1.14 -18.10 -6.98
N GLY A 379 -1.56 -18.72 -5.87
CA GLY A 379 -2.93 -18.68 -5.37
C GLY A 379 -3.25 -17.39 -4.61
N GLY A 380 -2.25 -16.53 -4.37
CA GLY A 380 -2.35 -15.31 -3.58
C GLY A 380 -2.42 -15.57 -2.07
N ASN A 381 -1.98 -16.74 -1.59
CA ASN A 381 -1.87 -17.02 -0.16
C ASN A 381 -0.55 -16.49 0.39
N LEU A 382 -0.62 -15.86 1.56
CA LEU A 382 0.52 -15.28 2.24
C LEU A 382 0.97 -16.15 3.41
N ALA A 383 2.27 -16.36 3.52
CA ALA A 383 2.93 -16.98 4.67
C ALA A 383 3.96 -16.04 5.28
N PHE A 384 4.16 -16.20 6.60
CA PHE A 384 5.04 -15.37 7.41
C PHE A 384 6.05 -16.22 8.14
N ALA A 385 7.29 -15.75 8.20
CA ALA A 385 8.31 -16.29 9.08
C ALA A 385 9.12 -15.15 9.69
N THR A 386 9.42 -15.23 10.98
CA THR A 386 10.24 -14.20 11.65
C THR A 386 11.58 -14.78 12.08
N ASN A 387 12.61 -13.95 12.05
CA ASN A 387 13.92 -14.24 12.60
C ASN A 387 14.50 -13.00 13.27
N LYS A 388 15.53 -13.24 14.08
CA LYS A 388 16.25 -12.21 14.81
C LYS A 388 17.74 -12.35 14.52
N ILE A 389 18.39 -11.22 14.36
CA ILE A 389 19.84 -11.11 14.23
C ILE A 389 20.32 -10.22 15.36
N GLU A 390 21.34 -10.66 16.09
CA GLU A 390 22.02 -9.81 17.07
C GLU A 390 23.06 -8.94 16.35
N VAL A 391 22.97 -7.63 16.51
CA VAL A 391 23.94 -6.67 15.98
C VAL A 391 24.95 -6.38 17.08
N VAL A 392 26.19 -6.80 16.87
CA VAL A 392 27.27 -6.62 17.85
C VAL A 392 28.09 -5.38 17.52
N ALA A 393 28.51 -4.64 18.55
CA ALA A 393 29.40 -3.49 18.36
C ALA A 393 30.71 -3.93 17.70
N THR A 394 31.20 -3.14 16.74
CA THR A 394 32.53 -3.35 16.15
C THR A 394 33.58 -3.14 17.24
N PRO A 395 34.49 -4.10 17.49
CA PRO A 395 35.58 -3.90 18.44
C PRO A 395 36.43 -2.69 18.01
N GLU A 396 36.71 -1.77 18.95
CA GLU A 396 37.59 -0.61 18.73
C GLU A 396 39.03 -1.00 18.38
#